data_AF-A0A920YMY0-F1
#
_entry.id   AF-A0A920YMY0-F1
#
_cell.length_a   1.000
_cell.length_b   1.000
_cell.length_c   1.000
_cell.angle_alpha   90.00
_cell.angle_beta   90.00
_cell.angle_gamma   90.00
#
_symmetry.space_group_name_H-M   'P 1'
#
loop_
_entity.id
_entity.type
_entity.pdbx_description
1 polymer ?
#
loop_
_entity_poly.entity_id
_entity_poly.type
_entity_poly.pdbx_seq_one_letter_code
_entity_poly.pdbx_strand_id
1 'polypeptide(L)' 'MELTSVKGLISITLSVKEHERQRLAGLSTSDLLQLSKSELSQVVQPDLVREVMVGYDGETVQMILSI' A
#
# COMPACT_ATOMS: atom_id res chain seq x y z
N MET A 1 -0.25 -7.23 9.51
CA MET A 1 -0.12 -7.40 8.05
C MET A 1 -0.81 -8.69 7.70
N GLU A 2 -1.95 -8.60 7.03
CA GLU A 2 -2.66 -9.76 6.47
C GLU A 2 -2.47 -9.72 4.95
N LEU A 3 -2.01 -10.84 4.37
CA LEU A 3 -1.70 -10.96 2.95
C LEU A 3 -2.64 -11.97 2.32
N THR A 4 -3.47 -11.53 1.38
CA THR A 4 -4.39 -12.42 0.65
C THR A 4 -4.00 -12.42 -0.83
N SER A 5 -3.60 -13.59 -1.34
CA SER A 5 -3.23 -13.80 -2.75
C SER A 5 -4.38 -14.41 -3.53
N VAL A 6 -4.85 -13.72 -4.57
CA VAL A 6 -5.84 -14.24 -5.53
C VAL A 6 -5.24 -14.09 -6.93
N LYS A 7 -4.86 -15.21 -7.57
CA LYS A 7 -4.34 -15.30 -8.96
C LYS A 7 -3.72 -14.00 -9.53
N GLY A 8 -2.45 -13.72 -9.20
CA GLY A 8 -1.71 -12.57 -9.74
C GLY A 8 -2.06 -11.21 -9.12
N LEU A 9 -2.98 -11.17 -8.16
CA LEU A 9 -3.27 -10.00 -7.35
C LEU A 9 -2.88 -10.26 -5.89
N ILE A 10 -2.15 -9.30 -5.34
CA ILE A 10 -1.82 -9.25 -3.92
C ILE A 10 -2.56 -8.05 -3.33
N SER A 11 -3.39 -8.31 -2.32
CA SER A 11 -3.99 -7.27 -1.50
C SER A 11 -3.27 -7.17 -0.16
N ILE A 12 -2.87 -5.97 0.22
CA ILE A 12 -2.22 -5.65 1.49
C ILE A 12 -3.06 -4.59 2.19
N THR A 13 -3.48 -4.89 3.40
CA THR A 13 -4.13 -3.92 4.29
C THR A 13 -3.19 -3.61 5.45
N LEU A 14 -2.89 -2.33 5.62
CA LEU A 14 -2.07 -1.80 6.70
C LEU A 14 -2.97 -1.00 7.65
N SER A 15 -2.99 -1.38 8.92
CA SER A 15 -3.60 -0.55 9.96
C SER A 15 -2.69 0.63 10.26
N VAL A 16 -3.23 1.84 10.19
CA VAL A 16 -2.47 3.06 10.44
C VAL A 16 -2.39 3.32 11.93
N LYS A 17 -1.17 3.55 12.44
CA LYS A 17 -1.00 3.97 13.84
C LYS A 17 -1.42 5.43 14.00
N GLU A 18 -1.91 5.78 15.19
CA GLU A 18 -2.49 7.11 15.45
C GLU A 18 -1.54 8.29 15.17
N HIS A 19 -0.23 8.09 15.39
CA HIS A 19 0.81 9.10 15.06
C HIS A 19 1.11 9.22 13.56
N GLU A 20 0.83 8.19 12.76
CA GLU A 20 1.01 8.20 11.31
C GLU A 20 -0.24 8.75 10.60
N ARG A 21 -1.39 8.72 11.28
CA ARG A 21 -2.68 9.20 10.79
C ARG A 21 -2.64 10.65 10.32
N GLN A 22 -2.02 11.54 11.11
CA GLN A 22 -1.84 12.96 10.73
C GLN A 22 -0.92 13.13 9.53
N ARG A 23 0.11 12.28 9.43
CA ARG A 23 1.07 12.31 8.34
C ARG A 23 0.45 11.83 7.04
N LEU A 24 -0.38 10.78 7.08
CA LEU A 24 -1.04 10.21 5.91
C LEU A 24 -2.27 11.01 5.45
N ALA A 25 -2.98 11.66 6.37
CA ALA A 25 -4.17 12.47 6.05
C ALA A 25 -3.87 13.71 5.17
N GLY A 26 -2.62 14.21 5.19
CA GLY A 26 -2.19 15.31 4.35
C GLY A 26 -1.58 14.91 3.01
N LEU A 27 -1.45 13.60 2.73
CA LEU A 27 -0.80 13.12 1.52
C LEU A 27 -1.77 13.02 0.36
N SER A 28 -1.27 13.39 -0.82
CA SER A 28 -1.96 13.07 -2.06
C SER A 28 -1.89 11.56 -2.34
N THR A 29 -2.79 11.07 -3.19
CA THR A 29 -2.78 9.66 -3.63
C THR A 29 -1.45 9.26 -4.26
N SER A 30 -0.77 10.19 -4.96
CA SER A 30 0.57 9.98 -5.52
C SER A 30 1.64 9.84 -4.43
N ASP A 31 1.58 10.65 -3.38
CA ASP A 31 2.55 10.56 -2.28
C ASP A 31 2.37 9.26 -1.51
N LEU A 32 1.12 8.85 -1.28
CA LEU A 32 0.79 7.56 -0.67
C LEU A 32 1.32 6.40 -1.51
N LEU A 33 1.20 6.48 -2.82
CA LEU A 33 1.67 5.45 -3.74
C LEU A 33 3.20 5.36 -3.74
N GLN A 34 3.90 6.49 -3.61
CA GLN A 34 5.35 6.53 -3.52
C GLN A 34 5.86 5.94 -2.19
N LEU A 35 5.22 6.30 -1.08
CA LEU A 35 5.48 5.72 0.25
C LEU A 35 5.26 4.21 0.23
N SER A 36 4.13 3.79 -0.34
CA SER A 36 3.74 2.38 -0.48
C SER A 36 4.72 1.60 -1.34
N LYS A 37 5.19 2.14 -2.46
CA LYS A 37 6.21 1.50 -3.31
C LYS A 37 7.52 1.25 -2.56
N SER A 38 7.93 2.17 -1.68
CA SER A 38 9.15 2.00 -0.89
C SER A 38 9.02 0.85 0.10
N GLU A 39 7.88 0.72 0.77
CA GLU A 39 7.58 -0.39 1.69
C GLU A 39 7.41 -1.71 0.93
N LEU A 40 6.73 -1.67 -0.21
CA LEU A 40 6.52 -2.83 -1.09
C LEU A 40 7.81 -3.42 -1.60
N SER A 41 8.82 -2.60 -1.90
CA SER A 41 10.13 -3.06 -2.34
C SER A 41 10.84 -3.97 -1.33
N GLN A 42 10.45 -3.92 -0.06
CA GLN A 42 10.95 -4.82 0.99
C GLN A 42 10.28 -6.20 0.96
N VAL A 43 9.11 -6.33 0.33
CA VAL A 43 8.27 -7.53 0.34
C VAL A 43 8.22 -8.20 -1.05
N VAL A 44 8.18 -7.41 -2.11
CA VAL A 44 8.06 -7.87 -3.50
C VAL A 44 9.10 -7.13 -4.35
N GLN A 45 9.80 -7.86 -5.22
CA GLN A 45 10.74 -7.23 -6.14
C GLN A 45 9.99 -6.23 -7.02
N PRO A 46 10.45 -4.97 -7.14
CA PRO A 46 9.76 -3.93 -7.92
C PRO A 46 9.45 -4.35 -9.36
N ASP A 47 10.35 -5.14 -9.97
CA ASP A 47 10.24 -5.62 -11.35
C ASP A 47 9.09 -6.61 -11.58
N LEU A 48 8.57 -7.21 -10.49
CA LEU A 48 7.41 -8.08 -10.55
C LEU A 48 6.10 -7.28 -10.48
N VAL A 49 6.13 -6.03 -10.04
CA VAL A 49 4.92 -5.24 -9.81
C VAL A 49 4.53 -4.47 -11.06
N ARG A 50 3.44 -4.88 -11.71
CA ARG A 50 2.93 -4.23 -12.93
C ARG A 50 2.09 -3.00 -12.62
N GLU A 51 1.16 -3.14 -11.69
CA GLU A 51 0.25 -2.07 -11.28
C GLU A 51 0.13 -2.04 -9.76
N VAL A 52 0.02 -0.82 -9.22
CA VAL A 52 -0.24 -0.58 -7.81
C VAL A 52 -1.37 0.42 -7.71
N MET A 53 -2.39 0.06 -6.93
CA MET A 53 -3.41 0.99 -6.47
C MET A 53 -3.28 1.14 -4.96
N VAL A 54 -3.39 2.38 -4.49
CA VAL A 54 -3.36 2.69 -3.07
C VAL A 54 -4.64 3.46 -2.71
N GLY A 55 -5.22 3.11 -1.57
CA GLY A 55 -6.34 3.81 -0.97
C GLY A 55 -6.07 4.05 0.50
N TYR A 56 -6.53 5.18 1.00
CA TYR A 56 -6.50 5.50 2.43
C TYR A 56 -7.90 5.97 2.83
N ASP A 57 -8.49 5.29 3.81
CA ASP A 57 -9.85 5.58 4.30
C ASP A 57 -9.86 6.39 5.62
N GLY A 58 -8.68 6.76 6.12
CA GLY A 58 -8.53 7.43 7.41
C GLY A 58 -8.11 6.50 8.55
N GLU A 59 -8.31 5.19 8.45
CA GLU A 59 -7.93 4.20 9.48
C GLU A 59 -6.95 3.15 8.93
N THR A 60 -7.12 2.81 7.66
CA THR A 60 -6.37 1.78 6.96
C THR A 60 -5.84 2.29 5.64
N VAL A 61 -4.64 1.82 5.29
CA VAL A 61 -4.11 1.94 3.94
C VAL A 61 -4.31 0.59 3.26
N GLN A 62 -5.04 0.60 2.16
CA GLN A 62 -5.22 -0.57 1.31
C GLN A 62 -4.36 -0.43 0.07
N MET A 63 -3.65 -1.49 -0.26
CA MET A 63 -2.80 -1.56 -1.44
C MET A 63 -3.17 -2.80 -2.23
N ILE A 64 -3.44 -2.62 -3.52
CA ILE A 64 -3.69 -3.71 -4.45
C ILE A 64 -2.58 -3.70 -5.48
N LEU A 65 -1.90 -4.82 -5.62
CA LEU A 65 -0.77 -5.02 -6.51
C LEU A 65 -1.15 -6.06 -7.55
N SER A 66 -0.83 -5.81 -8.81
CA SER A 66 -0.74 -6.86 -9.82
C SER A 66 0.72 -7.27 -9.98
N ILE A 67 0.95 -8.58 -9.86
CA ILE A 67 2.22 -9.25 -10.15
C ILE A 67 2.12 -10.14 -11.38
#